data_AF-A0A3B6PHQ6-F1
#
_entry.id   AF-A0A3B6PHQ6-F1
#
_cell.length_a   1.000
_cell.length_b   1.000
_cell.length_c   1.000
_cell.angle_alpha   90.00
_cell.angle_beta   90.00
_cell.angle_gamma   90.00
#
_symmetry.space_group_name_H-M   'P 1'
#
loop_
_entity.id
_entity.type
_entity.pdbx_description
1 polymer ?
#
loop_
_entity_poly.entity_id
_entity_poly.type
_entity_poly.pdbx_seq_one_letter_code
_entity_poly.pdbx_strand_id
1 'polypeptide(L)' 'MPQPDPNSLEKRNYDPERAHWELVRMIFVHELPFSFVEYEGFRRFVYSLNPTFEVVSRTTIRVDCLMLFHEQRENF' A
#
# COMPACT_ATOMS: atom_id res chain seq x y z
N MET A 1 -3.69 -14.95 24.94
CA MET A 1 -3.64 -13.67 24.21
C MET A 1 -4.54 -12.69 24.95
N PRO A 2 -4.06 -11.50 25.35
CA PRO A 2 -4.96 -10.48 25.89
C PRO A 2 -5.94 -10.07 24.79
N GLN A 3 -7.23 -10.04 25.11
CA GLN A 3 -8.26 -9.52 24.22
C GLN A 3 -8.09 -7.99 24.12
N PRO A 4 -8.20 -7.39 22.92
CA PRO A 4 -8.13 -5.94 22.79
C PRO A 4 -9.28 -5.29 23.57
N ASP A 5 -8.96 -4.23 24.31
CA ASP A 5 -9.92 -3.42 25.07
C ASP A 5 -10.97 -2.83 24.10
N PRO A 6 -12.28 -3.08 24.33
CA PRO A 6 -13.35 -2.56 23.47
C PRO A 6 -13.41 -1.03 23.41
N ASN A 7 -12.72 -0.33 24.32
CA ASN A 7 -12.68 1.14 24.38
C ASN A 7 -11.35 1.75 23.91
N SER A 8 -10.40 0.93 23.45
CA SER A 8 -9.18 1.41 22.78
C SER A 8 -9.43 1.54 21.28
N LEU A 9 -10.46 2.30 20.91
CA LEU A 9 -10.62 2.82 19.56
C LEU A 9 -9.69 4.01 19.41
N GLU A 10 -8.37 3.77 19.49
CA GLU A 10 -7.43 4.72 18.93
C GLU A 10 -7.79 4.83 17.46
N LYS A 11 -8.40 5.96 17.10
CA LYS A 11 -8.62 6.38 15.73
C LYS A 11 -7.22 6.61 15.14
N ARG A 12 -6.58 5.53 14.71
CA ARG A 12 -5.24 5.58 14.13
C ARG A 12 -5.35 6.48 12.91
N ASN A 13 -4.72 7.65 12.97
CA ASN A 13 -4.76 8.60 11.87
C ASN A 13 -4.26 7.89 10.60
N TYR A 14 -4.93 8.17 9.49
CA TYR A 14 -4.51 7.65 8.21
C TYR A 14 -3.12 8.18 7.88
N ASP A 15 -2.20 7.27 7.61
CA ASP A 15 -0.83 7.56 7.19
C ASP A 15 -0.72 7.22 5.69
N PRO A 16 -0.69 8.22 4.80
CA PRO A 16 -0.64 8.00 3.37
C PRO A 16 0.68 7.36 2.92
N GLU A 17 1.79 7.70 3.57
CA GLU A 17 3.11 7.16 3.22
C GLU A 17 3.16 5.66 3.55
N ARG A 18 2.68 5.28 4.74
CA ARG A 18 2.58 3.88 5.11
C ARG A 18 1.66 3.10 4.16
N ALA A 19 0.49 3.64 3.83
CA ALA A 19 -0.46 2.96 2.94
C ALA A 19 0.12 2.78 1.52
N HIS A 20 0.88 3.76 1.03
CA HIS A 20 1.61 3.69 -0.24
C HIS A 20 2.65 2.56 -0.23
N TRP A 21 3.51 2.48 0.78
CA TRP A 21 4.54 1.42 0.85
C TRP A 21 3.95 0.01 1.03
N GLU A 22 2.82 -0.14 1.71
CA GLU A 22 2.11 -1.42 1.77
C GLU A 22 1.54 -1.83 0.39
N LEU A 23 1.05 -0.86 -0.41
CA LEU A 23 0.64 -1.12 -1.79
C LEU A 23 1.82 -1.56 -2.67
N VAL A 24 2.96 -0.87 -2.58
CA VAL A 24 4.20 -1.23 -3.30
C VAL A 24 4.64 -2.65 -2.91
N ARG A 25 4.66 -2.98 -1.61
CA ARG A 25 4.97 -4.32 -1.11
C ARG A 25 4.03 -5.39 -1.66
N MET A 26 2.72 -5.14 -1.65
CA MET A 26 1.74 -6.08 -2.20
C MET A 26 2.03 -6.39 -3.67
N ILE A 27 2.30 -5.36 -4.48
CA ILE A 27 2.61 -5.53 -5.91
C ILE A 27 3.91 -6.30 -6.12
N PHE A 28 4.95 -5.98 -5.35
CA PHE A 28 6.25 -6.64 -5.41
C PHE A 28 6.16 -8.12 -5.00
N VAL A 29 5.60 -8.41 -3.82
CA VAL A 29 5.55 -9.77 -3.24
C VAL A 29 4.66 -10.71 -4.04
N HIS A 30 3.54 -10.21 -4.57
CA HIS A 30 2.58 -11.00 -5.33
C HIS A 30 2.76 -10.89 -6.85
N GLU A 31 3.84 -10.26 -7.30
CA GLU A 31 4.21 -10.09 -8.72
C GLU A 31 3.04 -9.56 -9.57
N LEU A 32 2.24 -8.65 -8.99
CA LEU A 32 1.10 -8.09 -9.68
C LEU A 32 1.56 -7.16 -10.82
N PRO A 33 0.81 -7.06 -11.92
CA PRO A 33 1.08 -6.06 -12.94
C PRO A 33 1.10 -4.66 -12.32
N PHE A 34 2.06 -3.80 -12.68
CA PHE A 34 2.09 -2.41 -12.18
C PHE A 34 0.83 -1.62 -12.55
N SER A 35 0.12 -2.01 -13.61
CA SER A 35 -1.17 -1.44 -14.00
C SER A 35 -2.31 -1.78 -13.05
N PHE A 36 -2.11 -2.67 -12.08
CA PHE A 36 -3.11 -3.04 -11.07
C PHE A 36 -3.68 -1.83 -10.33
N VAL A 37 -2.84 -0.82 -10.04
CA VAL A 37 -3.28 0.42 -9.38
C VAL A 37 -4.22 1.27 -10.23
N GLU A 38 -4.32 0.99 -11.51
CA GLU A 38 -5.19 1.72 -12.44
C GLU A 38 -6.52 1.00 -12.69
N TYR A 39 -6.69 -0.22 -12.16
CA TYR A 39 -7.92 -0.97 -12.33
C TYR A 39 -9.07 -0.29 -11.58
N GLU A 40 -10.20 -0.10 -12.26
CA GLU A 40 -11.36 0.57 -11.67
C GLU A 40 -11.82 -0.13 -10.38
N GLY A 41 -11.87 -1.47 -10.37
CA GLY A 41 -12.25 -2.25 -9.19
C GLY A 41 -11.33 -2.02 -8.00
N PHE A 42 -10.01 -1.94 -8.23
CA PHE A 42 -9.04 -1.64 -7.18
C PHE A 42 -9.22 -0.21 -6.65
N ARG A 43 -9.33 0.78 -7.54
CA ARG A 43 -9.55 2.18 -7.12
C ARG A 43 -10.84 2.34 -6.32
N ARG A 44 -11.94 1.73 -6.77
CA ARG A 44 -13.22 1.74 -6.04
C ARG A 44 -13.11 1.08 -4.67
N PHE A 45 -12.41 -0.05 -4.58
CA PHE A 45 -12.13 -0.71 -3.32
C PHE A 45 -11.36 0.22 -2.36
N VAL A 46 -10.25 0.81 -2.79
CA VAL A 46 -9.43 1.69 -1.95
C VAL A 46 -10.18 2.96 -1.53
N TYR A 47 -10.90 3.61 -2.45
CA TYR A 47 -11.71 4.79 -2.12
C TYR A 47 -12.85 4.48 -1.13
N SER A 48 -13.38 3.26 -1.12
CA SER A 48 -14.37 2.84 -0.12
C SER A 48 -13.78 2.69 1.28
N LEU A 49 -12.48 2.40 1.38
CA LEU A 49 -11.75 2.32 2.64
C LEU A 49 -11.32 3.70 3.14
N ASN A 50 -10.80 4.53 2.22
CA ASN A 50 -10.46 5.91 2.51
C ASN A 50 -10.59 6.80 1.26
N PRO A 51 -11.50 7.78 1.23
CA PRO A 51 -11.68 8.68 0.09
C PRO A 51 -10.48 9.62 -0.14
N THR A 52 -9.61 9.82 0.85
CA THR A 52 -8.42 10.68 0.72
C THR A 52 -7.18 9.90 0.28
N PHE A 53 -7.32 8.61 -0.07
CA PHE A 53 -6.20 7.84 -0.60
C PHE A 53 -5.90 8.30 -2.03
N GLU A 54 -4.69 8.80 -2.26
CA GLU A 54 -4.22 9.13 -3.61
C GLU A 54 -3.56 7.91 -4.23
N VAL A 55 -4.23 7.33 -5.23
CA VAL A 55 -3.67 6.21 -5.99
C VAL A 55 -2.63 6.77 -6.97
N VAL A 56 -1.37 6.37 -6.77
CA VAL A 56 -0.26 6.75 -7.65
C VAL A 56 -0.32 6.06 -9.01
N SER A 57 0.42 6.58 -9.99
CA SER A 57 0.48 6.00 -11.34
C SER A 57 1.23 4.67 -11.38
N ARG A 58 1.00 3.84 -12.42
CA ARG A 58 1.81 2.64 -12.67
C ARG A 58 3.31 2.94 -12.76
N THR A 59 3.69 4.13 -13.23
CA THR A 59 5.07 4.55 -13.40
C THR A 59 5.74 4.78 -12.05
N THR A 60 5.04 5.44 -11.13
CA THR A 60 5.48 5.66 -9.75
C THR A 60 5.67 4.32 -9.05
N ILE A 61 4.66 3.44 -9.09
CA ILE A 61 4.74 2.08 -8.50
C ILE A 61 5.94 1.30 -9.03
N ARG A 62 6.21 1.37 -10.34
CA ARG A 62 7.37 0.69 -10.93
C ARG A 62 8.69 1.20 -10.34
N VAL A 63 8.84 2.53 -10.21
CA VAL A 63 10.05 3.13 -9.62
C VAL A 63 10.19 2.70 -8.16
N ASP A 64 9.11 2.71 -7.39
CA ASP A 64 9.12 2.33 -5.98
C ASP A 64 9.44 0.84 -5.78
N CYS A 65 8.90 -0.04 -6.62
CA CYS A 65 9.25 -1.46 -6.60
C CYS A 65 10.73 -1.70 -6.93
N LEU A 66 11.31 -0.92 -7.85
CA LEU A 66 12.74 -1.00 -8.15
C LEU A 66 13.59 -0.54 -6.96
N MET A 67 13.20 0.56 -6.29
CA MET A 67 13.88 1.01 -5.06
C MET A 67 13.82 -0.05 -3.97
N LEU A 68 12.64 -0.65 -3.73
CA LEU A 68 12.47 -1.72 -2.75
C LEU A 68 13.35 -2.94 -3.09
N PHE A 69 13.44 -3.31 -4.36
CA PHE A 69 14.33 -4.40 -4.81
C PHE A 69 15.81 -4.09 -4.55
N HIS A 70 16.25 -2.86 -4.80
CA HIS A 70 17.63 -2.45 -4.53
C HIS A 70 17.93 -2.47 -3.02
N GLU A 71 17.03 -1.97 -2.18
CA GLU A 71 17.17 -2.02 -0.73
C GLU A 71 17.24 -3.46 -0.20
N GLN A 72 16.38 -4.35 -0.70
CA GLN A 72 16.47 -5.78 -0.35
C GLN A 72 17.83 -6.36 -0.74
N ARG A 73 18.37 -6.02 -1.92
CA ARG A 73 19.64 -6.54 -2.44
C ARG A 73 20.88 -6.03 -1.73
N GLU A 74 20.90 -4.79 -1.25
CA GLU A 74 22.04 -4.26 -0.48
C GLU A 74 22.10 -4.79 0.96
N ASN A 75 20.99 -5.38 1.44
CA ASN A 75 20.87 -5.99 2.75
C ASN A 75 21.15 -7.51 2.77
N PHE A 76 21.60 -8.10 1.64
CA PHE A 76 22.08 -9.48 1.52
C PHE A 76 23.59 -9.52 1.23
#